data_AF-K2AUX0-F1
#
_entry.id   AF-K2AUX0-F1
#
_cell.length_a   1.000
_cell.length_b   1.000
_cell.length_c   1.000
_cell.angle_alpha   90.00
_cell.angle_beta   90.00
_cell.angle_gamma   90.00
#
_symmetry.space_group_name_H-M   'P 1'
#
loop_
_entity.id
_entity.type
_entity.pdbx_description
1 polymer ?
#
loop_
_entity_poly.entity_id
_entity_poly.type
_entity_poly.pdbx_seq_one_letter_code
_entity_poly.pdbx_strand_id
1 'polypeptide(L)'
;METPELSDIEKKIKKEEEQDIIDLGETLKRKIAENGGQFSETIPILPDGKLEIMDKDNNLKSLFAHRGRDNPEDLYRLAFKVQQKAPELVFTFARASEGQSISYTVQSPPKQTV
;
A
#
# COMPACT_ATOMS: atom_id res chain seq x y z
N MET A 1 -33.08 15.00 -20.18
CA MET A 1 -32.84 14.84 -18.73
C MET A 1 -31.52 14.12 -18.61
N GLU A 2 -30.44 14.88 -18.49
CA GLU A 2 -29.10 14.35 -18.30
C GLU A 2 -28.96 14.04 -16.81
N THR A 3 -28.65 12.79 -16.44
CA THR A 3 -28.45 12.36 -15.06
C THR A 3 -27.10 12.89 -14.54
N PRO A 4 -27.08 13.96 -13.72
CA PRO A 4 -25.82 14.53 -13.23
C PRO A 4 -25.26 13.72 -12.05
N GLU A 5 -26.12 12.96 -11.35
CA GLU A 5 -25.80 12.40 -10.03
C GLU A 5 -24.74 11.29 -10.04
N LEU A 6 -24.64 10.50 -11.11
CA LEU A 6 -23.62 9.44 -11.20
C LEU A 6 -22.20 10.04 -11.27
N SER A 7 -22.05 11.18 -11.98
CA SER A 7 -20.75 11.82 -12.19
C SER A 7 -20.16 12.39 -10.90
N ASP A 8 -20.99 12.89 -9.99
CA ASP A 8 -20.53 13.48 -8.72
C ASP A 8 -20.19 12.42 -7.67
N ILE A 9 -20.89 11.28 -7.66
CA ILE A 9 -20.57 10.15 -6.79
C ILE A 9 -19.24 9.52 -7.22
N GLU A 10 -19.03 9.28 -8.52
CA GLU A 10 -17.77 8.74 -9.03
C GLU A 10 -16.58 9.66 -8.76
N LYS A 11 -16.77 10.98 -8.87
CA LYS A 11 -15.74 11.98 -8.52
C LYS A 11 -15.40 11.96 -7.04
N LYS A 12 -16.40 11.82 -6.15
CA LYS A 12 -16.17 11.72 -4.70
C LYS A 12 -15.39 10.46 -4.34
N ILE A 13 -15.80 9.29 -4.86
CA ILE A 13 -15.11 8.02 -4.62
C ILE A 13 -13.65 8.09 -5.05
N LYS A 14 -13.38 8.62 -6.26
CA LYS A 14 -12.00 8.79 -6.75
C LYS A 14 -11.16 9.73 -5.88
N LYS A 15 -11.78 10.77 -5.33
CA LYS A 15 -11.10 11.74 -4.48
C LYS A 15 -10.76 11.15 -3.11
N GLU A 16 -11.63 10.32 -2.54
CA GLU A 16 -11.36 9.56 -1.32
C GLU A 16 -10.22 8.56 -1.54
N GLU A 17 -10.25 7.79 -2.62
CA GLU A 17 -9.16 6.86 -2.94
C GLU A 17 -7.80 7.57 -3.15
N GLU A 18 -7.81 8.76 -3.76
CA GLU A 18 -6.58 9.54 -3.94
C GLU A 18 -6.02 10.05 -2.62
N GLN A 19 -6.88 10.50 -1.71
CA GLN A 19 -6.47 10.94 -0.38
C GLN A 19 -5.91 9.78 0.45
N ASP A 20 -6.56 8.61 0.41
CA ASP A 20 -6.06 7.38 1.06
C ASP A 20 -4.63 7.02 0.60
N ILE A 21 -4.35 7.13 -0.70
CA ILE A 21 -3.01 6.87 -1.27
C ILE A 21 -1.98 7.88 -0.75
N ILE A 22 -2.35 9.15 -0.63
CA ILE A 22 -1.48 10.20 -0.11
C ILE A 22 -1.18 9.95 1.37
N ASP A 23 -2.21 9.67 2.18
CA ASP A 23 -2.08 9.41 3.61
C ASP A 23 -1.24 8.16 3.89
N LEU A 24 -1.37 7.13 3.05
CA LEU A 24 -0.52 5.94 3.08
C LEU A 24 0.95 6.29 2.78
N GLY A 25 1.20 7.10 1.76
CA GLY A 25 2.55 7.58 1.43
C GLY A 25 3.21 8.33 2.59
N GLU A 26 2.50 9.25 3.22
CA GLU A 26 3.00 10.00 4.40
C GLU A 26 3.22 9.09 5.61
N THR A 27 2.36 8.09 5.80
CA THR A 27 2.52 7.09 6.86
C THR A 27 3.76 6.23 6.64
N LEU A 28 4.03 5.82 5.40
CA LEU A 28 5.26 5.10 5.05
C LEU A 28 6.51 5.96 5.28
N LYS A 29 6.49 7.24 4.92
CA LYS A 29 7.61 8.17 5.21
C LYS A 29 7.92 8.26 6.70
N ARG A 30 6.88 8.40 7.54
CA ARG A 30 7.03 8.42 9.00
C ARG A 30 7.65 7.11 9.50
N LYS A 31 7.12 5.97 9.07
CA LYS A 31 7.65 4.64 9.43
C LYS A 31 9.11 4.47 9.02
N ILE A 32 9.49 4.90 7.82
CA ILE A 32 10.87 4.85 7.33
C ILE A 32 11.79 5.71 8.20
N ALA A 33 11.35 6.92 8.56
CA ALA A 33 12.11 7.80 9.45
C ALA A 33 12.27 7.21 10.86
N GLU A 34 11.20 6.60 11.40
CA GLU A 34 11.22 5.92 12.70
C GLU A 34 12.11 4.67 12.71
N ASN A 35 12.20 3.94 11.59
CA ASN A 35 12.95 2.69 11.46
C ASN A 35 14.36 2.87 10.87
N GLY A 36 14.89 4.10 10.85
CA GLY A 36 16.28 4.35 10.49
C GLY A 36 16.60 4.31 8.99
N GLY A 37 15.62 4.60 8.14
CA GLY A 37 15.81 4.78 6.68
C GLY A 37 15.17 3.71 5.81
N GLN A 38 14.55 2.69 6.39
CA GLN A 38 13.74 1.71 5.67
C GLN A 38 12.60 1.15 6.52
N PHE A 39 11.53 0.74 5.87
CA PHE A 39 10.44 0.00 6.48
C PHE A 39 10.20 -1.28 5.66
N SER A 40 10.08 -2.42 6.32
CA SER A 40 9.78 -3.69 5.65
C SER A 40 8.66 -4.42 6.36
N GLU A 41 7.78 -5.04 5.59
CA GLU A 41 6.68 -5.85 6.10
C GLU A 41 6.59 -7.15 5.30
N THR A 42 6.17 -8.22 5.96
CA THR A 42 5.94 -9.52 5.32
C THR A 42 4.51 -9.94 5.56
N ILE A 43 3.79 -10.18 4.48
CA ILE A 43 2.38 -10.55 4.49
C ILE A 43 2.26 -12.02 4.03
N PRO A 44 1.73 -12.91 4.87
CA PRO A 44 1.41 -14.28 4.47
C PRO A 44 0.37 -14.31 3.35
N ILE A 45 0.50 -15.28 2.45
CA ILE A 45 -0.53 -15.61 1.47
C ILE A 45 -1.31 -16.81 2.02
N LEU A 46 -2.61 -16.64 2.18
CA LEU A 46 -3.57 -17.64 2.60
C LEU A 46 -3.75 -18.72 1.51
N PRO A 47 -4.28 -19.91 1.86
CA PRO A 47 -4.48 -21.01 0.90
C PRO A 47 -5.40 -20.68 -0.29
N ASP A 48 -6.25 -19.66 -0.16
CA ASP A 48 -7.12 -19.15 -1.22
C ASP A 48 -6.41 -18.16 -2.17
N GLY A 49 -5.13 -17.90 -1.95
CA GLY A 49 -4.30 -16.99 -2.76
C GLY A 49 -4.35 -15.53 -2.29
N LYS A 50 -5.11 -15.23 -1.23
CA LYS A 50 -5.24 -13.87 -0.70
C LYS A 50 -4.18 -13.55 0.34
N LEU A 51 -3.90 -12.28 0.54
CA LEU A 51 -3.02 -11.74 1.54
C LEU A 51 -3.72 -11.74 2.91
N GLU A 52 -3.01 -12.22 3.93
CA GLU A 52 -3.46 -12.14 5.33
C GLU A 52 -3.25 -10.71 5.87
N ILE A 53 -4.16 -9.80 5.47
CA ILE A 53 -4.09 -8.37 5.79
C ILE A 53 -4.79 -7.98 7.11
N MET A 54 -5.59 -8.88 7.68
CA MET A 54 -6.24 -8.73 8.98
C MET A 54 -5.78 -9.83 9.92
N ASP A 55 -5.72 -9.53 11.21
CA ASP A 55 -5.55 -10.55 12.24
C ASP A 55 -6.89 -11.24 12.58
N LYS A 56 -6.86 -12.21 13.51
CA LYS A 56 -8.05 -12.96 13.93
C LYS A 56 -9.10 -12.10 14.63
N ASP A 57 -8.71 -10.94 15.12
CA ASP A 57 -9.55 -9.96 15.81
C ASP A 57 -10.02 -8.83 14.87
N ASN A 58 -9.82 -9.00 13.55
CA ASN A 58 -10.10 -8.02 12.49
C ASN A 58 -9.31 -6.70 12.60
N ASN A 59 -8.17 -6.69 13.30
CA ASN A 59 -7.27 -5.55 13.26
C ASN A 59 -6.43 -5.58 11.97
N LEU A 60 -6.12 -4.38 11.46
CA LEU A 60 -5.25 -4.21 10.31
C LEU A 60 -3.84 -4.70 10.65
N LYS A 61 -3.43 -5.80 10.02
CA LYS A 61 -2.12 -6.42 10.21
C LYS A 61 -1.05 -5.83 9.27
N SER A 62 -1.49 -5.18 8.20
CA SER A 62 -0.64 -4.58 7.17
C SER A 62 -1.01 -3.11 6.93
N LEU A 63 -0.01 -2.26 6.66
CA LEU A 63 -0.28 -0.90 6.17
C LEU A 63 -0.97 -0.90 4.79
N PHE A 64 -0.83 -1.96 4.02
CA PHE A 64 -1.49 -2.15 2.72
C PHE A 64 -2.85 -2.82 2.83
N ALA A 65 -3.35 -3.07 4.05
CA ALA A 65 -4.68 -3.60 4.32
C ALA A 65 -5.78 -2.55 4.02
N HIS A 66 -5.87 -2.09 2.77
CA HIS A 66 -6.85 -1.09 2.36
C HIS A 66 -8.06 -1.75 1.69
N ARG A 67 -9.26 -1.48 2.22
CA ARG A 67 -10.60 -1.81 1.69
C ARG A 67 -10.65 -2.85 0.54
N GLY A 68 -10.66 -4.13 0.91
CA GLY A 68 -10.97 -5.22 -0.03
C GLY A 68 -9.86 -5.55 -1.04
N ARG A 69 -8.65 -5.01 -0.85
CA ARG A 69 -7.47 -5.34 -1.65
C ARG A 69 -6.69 -6.45 -0.96
N ASP A 70 -7.22 -7.66 -1.09
CA ASP A 70 -6.69 -8.86 -0.48
C ASP A 70 -5.81 -9.67 -1.44
N ASN A 71 -5.46 -9.17 -2.62
CA ASN A 71 -4.63 -9.91 -3.56
C ASN A 71 -3.21 -9.33 -3.70
N PRO A 72 -2.19 -10.16 -3.96
CA PRO A 72 -0.85 -9.71 -4.32
C PRO A 72 -0.81 -8.61 -5.38
N GLU A 73 -1.63 -8.74 -6.43
CA GLU A 73 -1.69 -7.75 -7.51
C GLU A 73 -2.17 -6.38 -7.04
N ASP A 74 -3.13 -6.34 -6.13
CA ASP A 74 -3.66 -5.09 -5.60
C ASP A 74 -2.62 -4.38 -4.72
N LEU A 75 -1.78 -5.14 -4.02
CA LEU A 75 -0.64 -4.62 -3.28
C LEU A 75 0.38 -3.96 -4.23
N TYR A 76 0.76 -4.64 -5.31
CA TYR A 76 1.66 -4.03 -6.31
C TYR A 76 1.06 -2.78 -6.96
N ARG A 77 -0.24 -2.81 -7.31
CA ARG A 77 -0.95 -1.65 -7.88
C ARG A 77 -1.02 -0.49 -6.91
N LEU A 78 -1.31 -0.75 -5.64
CA LEU A 78 -1.37 0.28 -4.62
C LEU A 78 0.03 0.89 -4.41
N ALA A 79 1.07 0.07 -4.31
CA ALA A 79 2.44 0.57 -4.15
C ALA A 79 2.87 1.44 -5.35
N PHE A 80 2.52 1.02 -6.57
CA PHE A 80 2.75 1.83 -7.76
C PHE A 80 2.04 3.19 -7.70
N LYS A 81 0.77 3.22 -7.28
CA LYS A 81 0.01 4.47 -7.10
C LYS A 81 0.62 5.36 -6.02
N VAL A 82 1.05 4.78 -4.89
CA VAL A 82 1.75 5.51 -3.82
C VAL A 82 3.05 6.10 -4.37
N GLN A 83 3.86 5.32 -5.08
CA GLN A 83 5.10 5.80 -5.69
C GLN A 83 4.88 6.91 -6.73
N GLN A 84 3.77 6.91 -7.46
CA GLN A 84 3.42 8.03 -8.34
C GLN A 84 3.16 9.33 -7.58
N LYS A 85 2.60 9.27 -6.37
CA LYS A 85 2.29 10.43 -5.53
C LYS A 85 3.45 10.82 -4.61
N ALA A 86 4.29 9.87 -4.23
CA ALA A 86 5.47 10.02 -3.42
C ALA A 86 6.67 9.35 -4.14
N PRO A 87 7.21 9.98 -5.19
CA PRO A 87 8.30 9.41 -6.01
C PRO A 87 9.61 9.22 -5.24
N GLU A 88 9.75 9.85 -4.08
CA GLU A 88 10.83 9.60 -3.14
C GLU A 88 10.71 8.25 -2.41
N LEU A 89 9.59 7.53 -2.50
CA LEU A 89 9.46 6.20 -1.92
C LEU A 89 9.86 5.15 -2.96
N VAL A 90 10.85 4.34 -2.61
CA VAL A 90 11.32 3.22 -3.44
C VAL A 90 10.79 1.92 -2.86
N PHE A 91 9.96 1.21 -3.62
CA PHE A 91 9.40 -0.08 -3.25
C PHE A 91 10.21 -1.23 -3.86
N THR A 92 10.58 -2.20 -3.03
CA THR A 92 11.17 -3.47 -3.44
C THR A 92 10.30 -4.61 -2.94
N PHE A 93 10.03 -5.59 -3.79
CA PHE A 93 9.23 -6.75 -3.43
C PHE A 93 10.08 -8.01 -3.50
N ALA A 94 9.90 -8.88 -2.51
CA ALA A 94 10.45 -10.23 -2.49
C ALA A 94 9.30 -11.21 -2.24
N ARG A 95 9.30 -12.33 -2.95
CA ARG A 95 8.37 -13.42 -2.72
C ARG A 95 9.14 -14.56 -2.07
N ALA A 96 8.59 -15.17 -1.02
CA ALA A 96 9.22 -16.35 -0.43
C ALA A 96 9.33 -17.47 -1.48
N SER A 97 10.37 -18.30 -1.38
CA SER A 97 10.69 -19.35 -2.36
C SER A 97 9.55 -20.35 -2.58
N GLU A 98 8.67 -20.52 -1.58
CA GLU A 98 7.49 -21.40 -1.66
C GLU A 98 6.19 -20.65 -2.05
N GLY A 99 6.28 -19.34 -2.34
CA GLY A 99 5.12 -18.52 -2.72
C GLY A 99 4.13 -18.24 -1.59
N GLN A 100 4.44 -18.62 -0.35
CA GLN A 100 3.56 -18.54 0.83
C GLN A 100 3.51 -17.15 1.48
N SER A 101 4.36 -16.21 1.06
CA SER A 101 4.34 -14.84 1.57
C SER A 101 4.95 -13.87 0.57
N ILE A 102 4.57 -12.60 0.72
CA ILE A 102 5.16 -11.46 0.02
C ILE A 102 5.74 -10.53 1.07
N SER A 103 7.02 -10.24 0.91
CA SER A 103 7.70 -9.18 1.65
C SER A 103 7.83 -7.97 0.76
N TYR A 104 7.57 -6.79 1.31
CA TYR A 104 7.88 -5.54 0.67
C TYR A 104 8.74 -4.68 1.58
N THR A 105 9.68 -3.97 0.97
CA THR A 105 10.55 -3.00 1.61
C THR A 105 10.34 -1.66 0.94
N VAL A 106 10.16 -0.61 1.75
CA VAL A 106 10.03 0.78 1.32
C VAL A 106 11.19 1.56 1.91
N GLN A 107 11.88 2.32 1.07
CA GLN A 107 13.01 3.14 1.48
C GLN A 107 12.83 4.55 0.95
N SER A 108 13.30 5.53 1.73
CA SER A 108 13.56 6.87 1.17
C SER A 108 14.99 6.85 0.62
N PRO A 109 15.26 7.44 -0.56
CA PRO A 109 16.60 7.53 -1.08
C PRO A 109 17.48 8.22 -0.04
N PRO A 110 18.75 7.80 0.08
CA PRO A 110 19.68 8.48 0.95
C PRO A 110 19.67 9.96 0.59
N LYS A 111 19.52 10.83 1.60
CA LYS A 111 19.75 12.27 1.42
C LYS A 111 21.13 12.38 0.77
N GLN A 112 21.17 12.77 -0.51
CA GLN A 112 22.43 13.23 -1.10
C GLN A 112 22.79 14.48 -0.33
N THR A 113 23.69 14.36 0.65
CA THR A 113 24.44 15.49 1.19
C THR A 113 25.29 16.02 0.04
N VAL A 114 24.82 17.10 -0.58
CA VAL A 114 25.63 18.01 -1.39
C VAL A 114 26.51 18.85 -0.48
#